data_AF-A0A8C9R3U9-F1
#
_entry.id   AF-A0A8C9R3U9-F1
#
_cell.length_a   1.000
_cell.length_b   1.000
_cell.length_c   1.000
_cell.angle_alpha   90.00
_cell.angle_beta   90.00
_cell.angle_gamma   90.00
#
_symmetry.space_group_name_H-M   'P 1'
#
loop_
_entity.id
_entity.type
_entity.pdbx_description
1 polymer ?
#
loop_
_entity_poly.entity_id
_entity_poly.type
_entity_poly.pdbx_seq_one_letter_code
_entity_poly.pdbx_strand_id
1 'polypeptide(L)'
;MLCTRGVEPESSEPEEMDTSEARWCWFYLAECGVWHMFEMDESTACSVTSEQIEQNYCRNQQGVMEFYTAKYTYRLDFSVMKQVNVTTGKQRPIKRALHSVTGFRFICDNLALPVPAHWERINTEEPYQLVALGRDTFEYKEVARLFEMTMGAPIKSIQRIQNLDLWEFFCRKKAQLIKIKRITDIEEKMLFHGTGYSNVQAICTYNFDWRLTGSHGDVYGKGSYFARDAKYSSKFCHTTGRHNFALQKHGLAPPIFQSDPSYKSMFLARVLVGEYTLGHPLFCRPPSKDTSITNFYDSCVDDVANPKIFVIFDCNQIYPEYLIEFF
;
A
#
# COMPACT_ATOMS: atom_id res chain seq x y z
N MET A 1 -24.42 19.63 -57.62
CA MET A 1 -24.91 19.67 -56.23
C MET A 1 -23.70 19.43 -55.33
N LEU A 2 -22.97 20.49 -54.98
CA LEU A 2 -21.77 20.45 -54.14
C LEU A 2 -22.16 21.03 -52.78
N CYS A 3 -22.22 20.17 -51.76
CA CYS A 3 -22.50 20.56 -50.38
C CYS A 3 -21.21 21.08 -49.73
N THR A 4 -21.12 22.40 -49.55
CA THR A 4 -20.13 23.04 -48.69
C THR A 4 -20.65 23.01 -47.24
N ARG A 5 -19.95 22.27 -46.38
CA ARG A 5 -20.17 22.25 -44.92
C ARG A 5 -19.76 23.60 -44.33
N GLY A 6 -20.70 24.30 -43.68
CA GLY A 6 -20.43 25.47 -42.86
C GLY A 6 -19.72 25.07 -41.57
N VAL A 7 -18.73 25.88 -41.17
CA VAL A 7 -18.03 25.79 -39.90
C VAL A 7 -18.77 26.71 -38.92
N GLU A 8 -19.37 26.15 -37.88
CA GLU A 8 -19.85 26.94 -36.73
C GLU A 8 -18.66 27.28 -35.81
N PRO A 9 -18.62 28.48 -35.20
CA PRO A 9 -17.57 28.82 -34.25
C PRO A 9 -17.88 28.19 -32.88
N GLU A 10 -16.98 27.33 -32.40
CA GLU A 10 -16.98 26.85 -31.01
C GLU A 10 -16.78 28.04 -30.06
N SER A 11 -17.80 28.31 -29.25
CA SER A 11 -17.74 29.23 -28.12
C SER A 11 -16.87 28.60 -27.01
N SER A 12 -15.66 29.11 -26.84
CA SER A 12 -14.79 28.78 -25.70
C SER A 12 -15.28 29.53 -24.45
N GLU A 13 -16.23 28.97 -23.72
CA GLU A 13 -16.41 29.34 -22.31
C GLU A 13 -15.30 28.66 -21.50
N PRO A 14 -14.56 29.40 -20.65
CA PRO A 14 -13.56 28.80 -19.78
C PRO A 14 -14.27 27.90 -18.77
N GLU A 15 -13.96 26.60 -18.79
CA GLU A 15 -14.35 25.68 -17.73
C GLU A 15 -13.84 26.23 -16.40
N GLU A 16 -14.76 26.64 -15.52
CA GLU A 16 -14.43 27.02 -14.15
C GLU A 16 -13.76 25.81 -13.48
N MET A 17 -12.44 25.88 -13.32
CA MET A 17 -11.69 24.88 -12.57
C MET A 17 -12.21 24.88 -11.13
N ASP A 18 -12.87 23.79 -10.76
CA ASP A 18 -13.26 23.49 -9.39
C ASP A 18 -12.01 23.46 -8.50
N THR A 19 -11.83 24.55 -7.75
CA THR A 19 -10.75 24.70 -6.76
C THR A 19 -11.16 24.16 -5.40
N SER A 20 -12.21 23.35 -5.30
CA SER A 20 -12.65 22.81 -4.03
C SER A 20 -11.54 21.97 -3.37
N GLU A 21 -11.05 22.47 -2.24
CA GLU A 21 -10.11 21.77 -1.39
C GLU A 21 -10.67 20.38 -1.04
N ALA A 22 -9.82 19.37 -1.13
CA ALA A 22 -10.18 18.00 -0.76
C ALA A 22 -10.70 17.96 0.69
N ARG A 23 -12.01 17.76 0.87
CA ARG A 23 -12.65 17.76 2.19
C ARG A 23 -12.39 16.42 2.88
N TRP A 24 -11.80 16.44 4.06
CA TRP A 24 -11.63 15.23 4.87
C TRP A 24 -12.89 14.94 5.67
N CYS A 25 -13.32 13.68 5.62
CA CYS A 25 -14.45 13.17 6.38
C CYS A 25 -14.04 12.13 7.40
N TRP A 26 -14.83 12.03 8.47
CA TRP A 26 -14.58 11.13 9.58
C TRP A 26 -15.69 10.10 9.67
N PHE A 27 -15.34 8.88 10.06
CA PHE A 27 -16.24 7.74 10.11
C PHE A 27 -16.06 6.92 11.37
N TYR A 28 -17.12 6.25 11.80
CA TYR A 28 -17.11 5.26 12.87
C TYR A 28 -17.65 3.91 12.37
N LEU A 29 -17.12 2.81 12.89
CA LEU A 29 -17.59 1.48 12.55
C LEU A 29 -18.83 1.12 13.39
N ALA A 30 -20.01 1.07 12.77
CA ALA A 30 -21.25 0.73 13.45
C ALA A 30 -21.38 -0.78 13.69
N GLU A 31 -22.39 -1.17 14.50
CA GLU A 31 -22.63 -2.58 14.87
C GLU A 31 -23.07 -3.44 13.69
N CYS A 32 -23.61 -2.83 12.64
CA CYS A 32 -23.90 -3.48 11.38
C CYS A 32 -22.64 -3.86 10.57
N GLY A 33 -21.44 -3.49 11.03
CA GLY A 33 -20.18 -3.72 10.33
C GLY A 33 -19.89 -2.70 9.22
N VAL A 34 -20.71 -1.65 9.08
CA VAL A 34 -20.56 -0.60 8.08
C VAL A 34 -19.96 0.66 8.70
N TRP A 35 -19.13 1.35 7.94
CA TRP A 35 -18.59 2.65 8.31
C TRP A 35 -19.63 3.75 8.05
N HIS A 36 -20.00 4.48 9.10
CA HIS A 36 -20.91 5.62 8.98
C HIS A 36 -20.13 6.92 9.16
N MET A 37 -20.44 7.91 8.32
CA MET A 37 -19.83 9.23 8.40
C MET A 37 -20.40 10.01 9.60
N PHE A 38 -19.58 10.87 10.20
CA PHE A 38 -20.05 11.89 11.12
C PHE A 38 -20.71 13.02 10.31
N GLU A 39 -22.00 12.85 10.00
CA GLU A 39 -22.85 13.81 9.29
C GLU A 39 -23.67 14.69 10.23
N MET A 40 -24.10 15.86 9.72
CA MET A 40 -25.30 16.53 10.23
C MET A 40 -26.49 16.02 9.44
N ASP A 41 -27.12 14.95 9.91
CA ASP A 41 -28.53 14.76 9.58
C ASP A 41 -29.33 15.58 10.58
N GLU A 42 -30.23 16.46 10.10
CA GLU A 42 -31.14 17.24 10.95
C GLU A 42 -31.98 16.32 11.86
N SER A 43 -32.10 15.04 11.51
CA SER A 43 -32.77 14.00 12.30
C SER A 43 -31.90 13.40 13.43
N THR A 44 -30.57 13.47 13.32
CA THR A 44 -29.64 12.93 14.32
C THR A 44 -28.95 14.06 15.06
N ALA A 45 -29.36 14.30 16.30
CA ALA A 45 -28.77 15.30 17.19
C ALA A 45 -27.34 14.93 17.62
N CYS A 46 -26.40 14.83 16.68
CA CYS A 46 -24.96 14.69 16.92
C CYS A 46 -24.33 16.09 17.03
N SER A 47 -23.53 16.32 18.07
CA SER A 47 -22.95 17.62 18.35
C SER A 47 -21.70 17.96 17.55
N VAL A 48 -21.25 17.04 16.70
CA VAL A 48 -20.00 17.18 15.96
C VAL A 48 -20.16 16.77 14.51
N THR A 49 -19.50 17.51 13.62
CA THR A 49 -19.39 17.20 12.19
C THR A 49 -18.02 16.60 11.85
N SER A 50 -17.94 15.90 10.73
CA SER A 50 -16.66 15.45 10.19
C SER A 50 -15.64 16.57 10.05
N GLU A 51 -16.07 17.78 9.66
CA GLU A 51 -15.20 18.95 9.53
C GLU A 51 -14.64 19.40 10.89
N GLN A 52 -15.46 19.39 11.94
CA GLN A 52 -15.01 19.74 13.28
C GLN A 52 -14.06 18.68 13.86
N ILE A 53 -14.28 17.40 13.57
CA ILE A 53 -13.34 16.34 13.96
C ILE A 53 -12.02 16.54 13.24
N GLU A 54 -12.05 16.83 11.94
CA GLU A 54 -10.84 17.12 11.15
C GLU A 54 -10.06 18.30 11.71
N GLN A 55 -10.72 19.40 12.04
CA GLN A 55 -10.08 20.57 12.64
C GLN A 55 -9.39 20.23 13.97
N ASN A 56 -10.00 19.38 14.81
CA ASN A 56 -9.40 18.94 16.07
C ASN A 56 -8.20 18.01 15.85
N TYR A 57 -8.32 17.06 14.92
CA TYR A 57 -7.24 16.16 14.57
C TYR A 57 -6.02 16.90 14.01
N CYS A 58 -6.24 17.87 13.12
CA CYS A 58 -5.18 18.71 12.55
C CYS A 58 -4.45 19.55 13.61
N ARG A 59 -5.11 19.92 14.71
CA ARG A 59 -4.47 20.62 15.85
C ARG A 59 -3.64 19.66 16.71
N ASN A 60 -4.12 18.44 16.92
CA ASN A 60 -3.42 17.45 17.72
C ASN A 60 -3.81 16.02 17.30
N GLN A 61 -2.94 15.35 16.55
CA GLN A 61 -3.18 13.98 16.07
C GLN A 61 -3.12 12.92 17.18
N GLN A 62 -2.62 13.27 18.36
CA GLN A 62 -2.65 12.44 19.58
C GLN A 62 -3.69 12.94 20.58
N GLY A 63 -4.54 13.87 20.14
CA GLY A 63 -5.54 14.52 20.97
C GLY A 63 -6.75 13.64 21.26
N VAL A 64 -7.53 14.11 22.21
CA VAL A 64 -8.81 13.54 22.57
C VAL A 64 -9.85 14.65 22.45
N MET A 65 -11.00 14.33 21.88
CA MET A 65 -12.16 15.23 21.89
C MET A 65 -13.43 14.51 22.33
N GLU A 66 -14.37 15.26 22.88
CA GLU A 66 -15.67 14.73 23.28
C GLU A 66 -16.78 15.31 22.43
N PHE A 67 -17.80 14.51 22.16
CA PHE A 67 -19.01 14.92 21.49
C PHE A 67 -20.21 14.19 22.08
N TYR A 68 -21.41 14.69 21.84
CA TYR A 68 -22.64 14.13 22.39
C TYR A 68 -23.65 13.87 21.28
N THR A 69 -24.47 12.84 21.50
CA THR A 69 -25.73 12.66 20.79
C THR A 69 -26.89 12.93 21.75
N ALA A 70 -28.14 12.88 21.27
CA ALA A 70 -29.31 12.98 22.15
C ALA A 70 -29.32 11.99 23.35
N LYS A 71 -28.61 10.85 23.24
CA LYS A 71 -28.66 9.78 24.24
C LYS A 71 -27.34 9.53 24.97
N TYR A 72 -26.21 9.83 24.36
CA TYR A 72 -24.91 9.38 24.86
C TYR A 72 -23.82 10.42 24.66
N THR A 73 -22.87 10.42 25.58
CA THR A 73 -21.61 11.13 25.43
C THR A 73 -20.55 10.18 24.89
N TYR A 74 -19.75 10.67 23.96
CA TYR A 74 -18.68 9.93 23.32
C TYR A 74 -17.37 10.67 23.42
N ARG A 75 -16.28 9.90 23.44
CA ARG A 75 -14.91 10.38 23.40
C ARG A 75 -14.22 9.80 22.18
N LEU A 76 -13.63 10.65 21.35
CA LEU A 76 -12.74 10.26 20.26
C LEU A 76 -11.30 10.39 20.76
N ASP A 77 -10.53 9.32 20.62
CA ASP A 77 -9.11 9.29 20.90
C ASP A 77 -8.37 9.04 19.58
N PHE A 78 -7.68 10.08 19.11
CA PHE A 78 -6.96 10.05 17.85
C PHE A 78 -5.68 9.22 17.91
N SER A 79 -5.08 9.09 19.10
CA SER A 79 -3.85 8.32 19.28
C SER A 79 -4.06 6.84 18.97
N VAL A 80 -5.23 6.30 19.32
CA VAL A 80 -5.60 4.90 19.12
C VAL A 80 -6.70 4.72 18.07
N MET A 81 -7.14 5.81 17.43
CA MET A 81 -8.21 5.82 16.43
C MET A 81 -9.48 5.09 16.89
N LYS A 82 -9.98 5.46 18.08
CA LYS A 82 -11.20 4.88 18.66
C LYS A 82 -12.19 5.93 19.15
N GLN A 83 -13.46 5.59 19.01
CA GLN A 83 -14.57 6.20 19.72
C GLN A 83 -14.96 5.34 20.92
N VAL A 84 -15.20 5.97 22.06
CA VAL A 84 -15.68 5.32 23.29
C VAL A 84 -16.98 5.98 23.71
N ASN A 85 -18.04 5.19 23.89
CA ASN A 85 -19.25 5.64 24.57
C ASN A 85 -18.95 5.75 26.07
N VAL A 86 -18.96 6.96 26.62
CA VAL A 86 -18.55 7.21 28.01
C VAL A 86 -19.54 6.60 29.02
N THR A 87 -20.82 6.52 28.65
CA THR A 87 -21.87 5.96 29.50
C THR A 87 -21.81 4.43 29.60
N THR A 88 -21.52 3.75 28.49
CA THR A 88 -21.58 2.27 28.40
C THR A 88 -20.21 1.60 28.34
N GLY A 89 -19.13 2.35 28.11
CA GLY A 89 -17.78 1.85 27.91
C GLY A 89 -17.54 1.18 26.54
N LYS A 90 -18.57 1.06 25.69
CA LYS A 90 -18.45 0.42 24.38
C LYS A 90 -17.50 1.20 23.47
N GLN A 91 -16.54 0.50 22.86
CA GLN A 91 -15.55 1.08 21.96
C GLN A 91 -15.82 0.69 20.52
N ARG A 92 -15.53 1.59 19.58
CA ARG A 92 -15.64 1.37 18.14
C ARG A 92 -14.44 2.03 17.43
N PRO A 93 -13.86 1.41 16.39
CA PRO A 93 -12.86 2.05 15.55
C PRO A 93 -13.42 3.30 14.86
N ILE A 94 -12.56 4.31 14.67
CA ILE A 94 -12.82 5.47 13.81
C ILE A 94 -11.79 5.55 12.69
N LYS A 95 -12.13 6.21 11.59
CA LYS A 95 -11.19 6.49 10.49
C LYS A 95 -11.46 7.84 9.83
N ARG A 96 -10.42 8.36 9.18
CA ARG A 96 -10.42 9.58 8.37
C ARG A 96 -10.26 9.21 6.89
N ALA A 97 -11.03 9.80 5.98
CA ALA A 97 -10.95 9.55 4.54
C ALA A 97 -11.39 10.77 3.71
N LEU A 98 -10.99 10.84 2.44
CA LEU A 98 -11.29 11.97 1.54
C LEU A 98 -12.75 11.94 1.05
N HIS A 99 -13.42 13.10 0.96
CA HIS A 99 -14.75 13.29 0.37
C HIS A 99 -14.62 13.73 -1.10
N SER A 100 -15.02 12.87 -2.02
CA SER A 100 -15.04 13.16 -3.47
C SER A 100 -16.44 12.90 -4.04
N VAL A 101 -17.03 13.89 -4.70
CA VAL A 101 -18.40 13.81 -5.26
C VAL A 101 -18.49 12.79 -6.42
N THR A 102 -17.39 12.55 -7.12
CA THR A 102 -17.26 11.48 -8.14
C THR A 102 -16.69 10.18 -7.56
N GLY A 103 -15.92 10.25 -6.48
CA GLY A 103 -15.41 9.08 -5.75
C GLY A 103 -16.47 8.39 -4.89
N PHE A 104 -17.49 9.09 -4.40
CA PHE A 104 -18.43 8.55 -3.41
C PHE A 104 -19.46 7.56 -3.94
N ARG A 105 -19.67 7.47 -5.26
CA ARG A 105 -20.43 6.35 -5.83
C ARG A 105 -19.62 5.05 -5.91
N PHE A 106 -18.29 5.14 -5.78
CA PHE A 106 -17.38 4.00 -5.68
C PHE A 106 -16.93 3.70 -4.23
N ILE A 107 -16.96 4.68 -3.33
CA ILE A 107 -16.43 4.54 -1.96
C ILE A 107 -17.49 4.04 -0.96
N CYS A 108 -18.78 4.31 -1.18
CA CYS A 108 -19.84 3.90 -0.24
C CYS A 108 -20.55 2.58 -0.60
N ASP A 109 -20.50 2.15 -1.87
CA ASP A 109 -21.12 0.88 -2.30
C ASP A 109 -20.09 -0.27 -2.50
N ASN A 110 -18.78 0.00 -2.42
CA ASN A 110 -17.76 -1.05 -2.45
C ASN A 110 -17.03 -1.16 -1.11
N LEU A 111 -17.32 -2.25 -0.41
CA LEU A 111 -16.66 -2.74 0.80
C LEU A 111 -15.15 -3.05 0.63
N ALA A 112 -14.48 -2.63 -0.45
CA ALA A 112 -13.39 -3.40 -1.04
C ALA A 112 -11.98 -2.78 -0.98
N LEU A 113 -11.77 -1.49 -0.72
CA LEU A 113 -10.42 -0.89 -0.73
C LEU A 113 -10.20 0.08 0.45
N PRO A 114 -9.75 -0.39 1.62
CA PRO A 114 -9.34 0.49 2.70
C PRO A 114 -7.98 1.12 2.33
N VAL A 115 -7.97 2.38 1.91
CA VAL A 115 -6.71 3.16 1.90
C VAL A 115 -6.17 3.19 3.34
N PRO A 116 -4.89 2.90 3.60
CA PRO A 116 -4.38 2.85 4.96
C PRO A 116 -4.52 4.21 5.65
N ALA A 117 -5.04 4.20 6.88
CA ALA A 117 -5.34 5.41 7.64
C ALA A 117 -4.11 6.29 7.94
N HIS A 118 -2.90 5.72 7.79
CA HIS A 118 -1.64 6.39 8.06
C HIS A 118 -1.08 7.15 6.85
N TRP A 119 -1.67 7.04 5.65
CA TRP A 119 -1.18 7.73 4.45
C TRP A 119 -1.40 9.25 4.50
N GLU A 120 -0.43 10.05 4.06
CA GLU A 120 -0.64 11.48 3.80
C GLU A 120 -1.45 11.69 2.51
N ARG A 121 -1.78 12.95 2.22
CA ARG A 121 -2.48 13.35 1.01
C ARG A 121 -1.79 12.78 -0.23
N ILE A 122 -2.47 11.85 -0.89
CA ILE A 122 -2.06 11.27 -2.16
C ILE A 122 -2.18 12.35 -3.24
N ASN A 123 -1.11 12.57 -4.00
CA ASN A 123 -1.19 13.30 -5.26
C ASN A 123 -1.65 12.33 -6.35
N THR A 124 -2.85 12.53 -6.89
CA THR A 124 -3.44 11.67 -7.93
C THR A 124 -2.85 11.92 -9.32
N GLU A 125 -2.07 12.97 -9.50
CA GLU A 125 -1.40 13.29 -10.76
C GLU A 125 -0.06 12.55 -10.94
N GLU A 126 0.48 11.98 -9.86
CA GLU A 126 1.74 11.24 -9.88
C GLU A 126 1.49 9.74 -9.69
N PRO A 127 2.25 8.85 -10.35
CA PRO A 127 2.03 7.41 -10.24
C PRO A 127 2.33 6.86 -8.83
N TYR A 128 3.19 7.54 -8.08
CA TYR A 128 3.47 7.25 -6.68
C TYR A 128 4.08 8.46 -5.98
N GLN A 129 4.08 8.45 -4.65
CA GLN A 129 4.81 9.40 -3.82
C GLN A 129 5.72 8.68 -2.83
N LEU A 130 6.84 9.31 -2.50
CA LEU A 130 7.71 8.91 -1.40
C LEU A 130 7.51 9.88 -0.26
N VAL A 131 7.12 9.36 0.90
CA VAL A 131 6.91 10.15 2.10
C VAL A 131 7.96 9.76 3.14
N ALA A 132 8.89 10.67 3.39
CA ALA A 132 9.92 10.48 4.39
C ALA A 132 9.30 10.41 5.80
N LEU A 133 9.55 9.31 6.50
CA LEU A 133 9.04 9.10 7.85
C LEU A 133 9.93 9.81 8.89
N GLY A 134 9.30 10.47 9.86
CA GLY A 134 10.00 11.07 11.01
C GLY A 134 10.55 9.99 11.94
N ARG A 135 11.81 10.13 12.40
CA ARG A 135 12.49 9.11 13.24
C ARG A 135 11.81 8.83 14.58
N ASP A 136 11.03 9.79 15.06
CA ASP A 136 10.27 9.73 16.30
C ASP A 136 8.90 9.05 16.14
N THR A 137 8.40 8.91 14.91
CA THR A 137 7.13 8.23 14.61
C THR A 137 7.16 6.73 14.98
N PHE A 138 6.00 6.19 15.35
CA PHE A 138 5.85 4.76 15.61
C PHE A 138 6.17 3.92 14.37
N GLU A 139 5.69 4.37 13.21
CA GLU A 139 5.89 3.68 11.93
C GLU A 139 7.37 3.54 11.56
N TYR A 140 8.14 4.64 11.64
CA TYR A 140 9.59 4.58 11.42
C TYR A 140 10.24 3.57 12.37
N LYS A 141 9.91 3.63 13.66
CA LYS A 141 10.50 2.76 14.69
C LYS A 141 10.20 1.29 14.43
N GLU A 142 9.01 0.95 13.93
CA GLU A 142 8.67 -0.44 13.63
C GLU A 142 9.43 -0.97 12.39
N VAL A 143 9.52 -0.16 11.32
CA VAL A 143 10.32 -0.53 10.14
C VAL A 143 11.80 -0.64 10.49
N ALA A 144 12.34 0.31 11.26
CA ALA A 144 13.72 0.28 11.75
C ALA A 144 13.98 -0.97 12.61
N ARG A 145 13.07 -1.30 13.53
CA ARG A 145 13.17 -2.49 14.38
C ARG A 145 13.28 -3.77 13.54
N LEU A 146 12.43 -3.93 12.53
CA LEU A 146 12.47 -5.10 11.63
C LEU A 146 13.80 -5.20 10.88
N PHE A 147 14.34 -4.08 10.41
CA PHE A 147 15.63 -4.03 9.73
C PHE A 147 16.78 -4.39 10.69
N GLU A 148 16.82 -3.75 11.86
CA GLU A 148 17.89 -3.86 12.87
C GLU A 148 17.96 -5.25 13.52
N MET A 149 16.88 -6.04 13.47
CA MET A 149 16.89 -7.44 13.93
C MET A 149 18.01 -8.27 13.31
N THR A 150 18.42 -7.95 12.08
CA THR A 150 19.47 -8.70 11.37
C THR A 150 20.57 -7.82 10.77
N MET A 151 20.33 -6.52 10.64
CA MET A 151 21.28 -5.56 10.08
C MET A 151 21.86 -4.64 11.15
N GLY A 152 23.18 -4.45 11.14
CA GLY A 152 23.87 -3.47 11.99
C GLY A 152 24.24 -2.18 11.26
N ALA A 153 23.84 -2.02 10.00
CA ALA A 153 24.12 -0.84 9.19
C ALA A 153 23.26 0.36 9.63
N PRO A 154 23.78 1.59 9.63
CA PRO A 154 23.00 2.75 10.00
C PRO A 154 21.99 3.11 8.90
N ILE A 155 20.74 3.33 9.32
CA ILE A 155 19.66 3.77 8.43
C ILE A 155 19.86 5.26 8.09
N LYS A 156 19.90 5.56 6.78
CA LYS A 156 19.89 6.92 6.23
C LYS A 156 18.48 7.50 6.29
N SER A 157 17.52 6.80 5.69
CA SER A 157 16.12 7.21 5.60
C SER A 157 15.18 6.00 5.49
N ILE A 158 13.92 6.21 5.90
CA ILE A 158 12.81 5.30 5.62
C ILE A 158 11.73 6.14 4.96
N GLN A 159 11.28 5.73 3.79
CA GLN A 159 10.25 6.42 3.03
C GLN A 159 9.08 5.46 2.82
N ARG A 160 7.87 5.87 3.18
CA ARG A 160 6.65 5.16 2.79
C ARG A 160 6.36 5.46 1.32
N ILE A 161 6.04 4.42 0.57
CA ILE A 161 5.61 4.53 -0.82
C ILE A 161 4.08 4.59 -0.82
N GLN A 162 3.53 5.64 -1.41
CA GLN A 162 2.10 5.78 -1.61
C GLN A 162 1.80 5.69 -3.09
N ASN A 163 1.49 4.47 -3.54
CA ASN A 163 0.98 4.18 -4.87
C ASN A 163 -0.44 3.62 -4.74
N LEU A 164 -1.44 4.39 -5.16
CA LEU A 164 -2.86 4.04 -5.00
C LEU A 164 -3.26 2.87 -5.91
N ASP A 165 -2.78 2.85 -7.14
CA ASP A 165 -3.11 1.81 -8.11
C ASP A 165 -2.54 0.44 -7.69
N LEU A 166 -1.27 0.41 -7.25
CA LEU A 166 -0.66 -0.82 -6.75
C LEU A 166 -1.33 -1.31 -5.46
N TRP A 167 -1.78 -0.39 -4.59
CA TRP A 167 -2.54 -0.74 -3.40
C TRP A 167 -3.91 -1.34 -3.73
N GLU A 168 -4.57 -0.77 -4.74
CA GLU A 168 -5.83 -1.27 -5.27
C GLU A 168 -5.68 -2.69 -5.85
N PHE A 169 -4.64 -2.93 -6.65
CA PHE A 169 -4.34 -4.29 -7.14
C PHE A 169 -4.05 -5.26 -6.01
N PHE A 170 -3.26 -4.87 -5.02
CA PHE A 170 -2.94 -5.68 -3.85
C PHE A 170 -4.19 -6.08 -3.05
N CYS A 171 -5.03 -5.10 -2.72
CA CYS A 171 -6.26 -5.35 -1.96
C CYS A 171 -7.25 -6.22 -2.75
N ARG A 172 -7.42 -5.98 -4.06
CA ARG A 172 -8.26 -6.82 -4.91
C ARG A 172 -7.73 -8.24 -5.02
N LYS A 173 -6.41 -8.41 -5.11
CA LYS A 173 -5.79 -9.74 -5.10
C LYS A 173 -6.04 -10.46 -3.79
N LYS A 174 -5.91 -9.77 -2.65
CA LYS A 174 -6.25 -10.31 -1.33
C LYS A 174 -7.69 -10.80 -1.28
N ALA A 175 -8.65 -9.96 -1.68
CA ALA A 175 -10.06 -10.33 -1.72
C ALA A 175 -10.35 -11.50 -2.67
N GLN A 176 -9.69 -11.53 -3.83
CA GLN A 176 -9.80 -12.62 -4.79
C GLN A 176 -9.33 -13.95 -4.19
N LEU A 177 -8.15 -13.99 -3.57
CA LEU A 177 -7.58 -15.21 -2.98
C LEU A 177 -8.44 -15.74 -1.83
N ILE A 178 -8.93 -14.85 -0.96
CA ILE A 178 -9.88 -15.16 0.12
C ILE A 178 -11.14 -15.84 -0.45
N LYS A 179 -11.74 -15.26 -1.51
CA LYS A 179 -12.95 -15.80 -2.16
C LYS A 179 -12.70 -17.16 -2.82
N ILE A 180 -11.58 -17.31 -3.55
CA ILE A 180 -11.23 -18.56 -4.24
C ILE A 180 -11.03 -19.70 -3.23
N LYS A 181 -10.35 -19.42 -2.11
CA LYS A 181 -10.02 -20.41 -1.08
C LYS A 181 -11.11 -20.63 -0.05
N ARG A 182 -12.14 -19.77 -0.01
CA ARG A 182 -13.23 -19.80 0.97
C ARG A 182 -12.72 -19.73 2.42
N ILE A 183 -11.74 -18.86 2.63
CA ILE A 183 -11.15 -18.56 3.95
C ILE A 183 -11.57 -17.17 4.40
N THR A 184 -11.28 -16.79 5.64
CA THR A 184 -11.61 -15.46 6.19
C THR A 184 -10.47 -14.46 6.05
N ASP A 185 -9.24 -14.94 5.99
CA ASP A 185 -8.04 -14.13 5.81
C ASP A 185 -6.95 -14.95 5.11
N ILE A 186 -5.98 -14.28 4.51
CA ILE A 186 -4.81 -14.89 3.88
C ILE A 186 -3.54 -14.38 4.56
N GLU A 187 -2.59 -15.29 4.79
CA GLU A 187 -1.35 -14.94 5.47
C GLU A 187 -0.58 -13.86 4.71
N GLU A 188 -0.31 -12.75 5.40
CA GLU A 188 0.43 -11.60 4.92
C GLU A 188 1.70 -11.44 5.76
N LYS A 189 2.83 -11.12 5.10
CA LYS A 189 4.11 -10.85 5.77
C LYS A 189 4.76 -9.58 5.25
N MET A 190 5.49 -8.92 6.15
CA MET A 190 6.46 -7.88 5.79
C MET A 190 7.80 -8.55 5.49
N LEU A 191 8.28 -8.42 4.25
CA LEU A 191 9.50 -9.09 3.79
C LEU A 191 10.42 -8.13 3.01
N PHE A 192 11.72 -8.34 3.12
CA PHE A 192 12.74 -7.50 2.51
C PHE A 192 13.06 -7.91 1.07
N HIS A 193 13.26 -6.95 0.19
CA HIS A 193 13.75 -7.16 -1.17
C HIS A 193 14.90 -6.19 -1.47
N GLY A 194 16.10 -6.74 -1.70
CA GLY A 194 17.27 -5.96 -2.06
C GLY A 194 17.36 -5.79 -3.58
N THR A 195 17.65 -4.57 -4.03
CA THR A 195 17.81 -4.28 -5.46
C THR A 195 18.84 -3.16 -5.67
N GLY A 196 19.40 -3.06 -6.89
CA GLY A 196 20.17 -1.90 -7.31
C GLY A 196 19.30 -0.63 -7.36
N TYR A 197 19.93 0.52 -7.11
CA TYR A 197 19.24 1.82 -7.04
C TYR A 197 18.51 2.18 -8.34
N SER A 198 19.06 1.76 -9.49
CA SER A 198 18.45 1.95 -10.82
C SER A 198 17.04 1.38 -10.96
N ASN A 199 16.66 0.40 -10.15
CA ASN A 199 15.36 -0.27 -10.23
C ASN A 199 14.29 0.37 -9.32
N VAL A 200 14.68 1.26 -8.41
CA VAL A 200 13.78 1.81 -7.38
C VAL A 200 12.58 2.50 -8.05
N GLN A 201 12.83 3.39 -9.01
CA GLN A 201 11.76 4.09 -9.72
C GLN A 201 10.80 3.11 -10.41
N ALA A 202 11.35 2.12 -11.13
CA ALA A 202 10.52 1.14 -11.84
C ALA A 202 9.65 0.32 -10.87
N ILE A 203 10.18 -0.09 -9.72
CA ILE A 203 9.43 -0.86 -8.71
C ILE A 203 8.34 0.01 -8.07
N CYS A 204 8.64 1.26 -7.73
CA CYS A 204 7.63 2.17 -7.15
C CYS A 204 6.49 2.48 -8.13
N THR A 205 6.79 2.60 -9.43
CA THR A 205 5.78 2.87 -10.46
C THR A 205 5.01 1.63 -10.88
N TYR A 206 5.69 0.51 -11.14
CA TYR A 206 5.13 -0.65 -11.85
C TYR A 206 5.14 -1.96 -11.05
N ASN A 207 5.54 -1.91 -9.77
CA ASN A 207 5.71 -3.07 -8.89
C ASN A 207 6.91 -3.97 -9.28
N PHE A 208 7.13 -5.04 -8.54
CA PHE A 208 8.20 -6.00 -8.79
C PHE A 208 7.90 -6.86 -10.03
N ASP A 209 8.82 -6.87 -11.00
CA ASP A 209 8.76 -7.75 -12.17
C ASP A 209 10.05 -8.55 -12.33
N TRP A 210 9.96 -9.84 -11.99
CA TRP A 210 11.08 -10.78 -12.11
C TRP A 210 11.51 -11.00 -13.57
N ARG A 211 10.65 -10.70 -14.55
CA ARG A 211 10.97 -10.81 -15.98
C ARG A 211 11.94 -9.72 -16.44
N LEU A 212 11.94 -8.57 -15.75
CA LEU A 212 12.80 -7.43 -16.06
C LEU A 212 14.15 -7.48 -15.33
N THR A 213 14.20 -8.14 -14.17
CA THR A 213 15.37 -8.13 -13.29
C THR A 213 16.37 -9.26 -13.57
N GLY A 214 16.05 -10.21 -14.45
CA GLY A 214 16.93 -11.32 -14.77
C GLY A 214 17.12 -12.26 -13.58
N SER A 215 17.07 -13.56 -13.82
CA SER A 215 17.04 -14.53 -12.75
C SER A 215 18.42 -14.78 -12.12
N HIS A 216 18.68 -14.13 -10.99
CA HIS A 216 19.86 -14.42 -10.16
C HIS A 216 19.63 -15.70 -9.36
N GLY A 217 19.72 -16.84 -10.05
CA GLY A 217 19.56 -18.16 -9.45
C GLY A 217 18.12 -18.42 -9.03
N ASP A 218 17.27 -18.77 -10.01
CA ASP A 218 15.91 -19.28 -9.80
C ASP A 218 15.96 -20.63 -9.05
N VAL A 219 16.45 -20.68 -7.81
CA VAL A 219 16.61 -21.93 -7.07
C VAL A 219 15.25 -22.46 -6.61
N TYR A 220 14.32 -21.57 -6.31
CA TYR A 220 13.02 -21.90 -5.73
C TYR A 220 11.84 -21.54 -6.66
N GLY A 221 12.14 -21.15 -7.90
CA GLY A 221 11.16 -20.80 -8.94
C GLY A 221 11.46 -19.48 -9.64
N LYS A 222 10.79 -19.25 -10.76
CA LYS A 222 10.87 -18.04 -11.59
C LYS A 222 9.84 -17.02 -11.10
N GLY A 223 10.22 -16.25 -10.08
CA GLY A 223 9.37 -15.29 -9.40
C GLY A 223 10.18 -14.20 -8.71
N SER A 224 9.50 -13.28 -8.06
CA SER A 224 10.11 -12.24 -7.23
C SER A 224 10.48 -12.81 -5.86
N TYR A 225 11.74 -12.66 -5.46
CA TYR A 225 12.29 -13.21 -4.21
C TYR A 225 12.22 -12.19 -3.09
N PHE A 226 11.77 -12.62 -1.92
CA PHE A 226 11.69 -11.83 -0.69
C PHE A 226 12.32 -12.58 0.47
N ALA A 227 13.03 -11.87 1.33
CA ALA A 227 13.70 -12.46 2.48
C ALA A 227 13.05 -12.01 3.79
N ARG A 228 12.99 -12.92 4.77
CA ARG A 228 12.65 -12.58 6.15
C ARG A 228 13.69 -11.63 6.77
N ASP A 229 14.96 -11.89 6.48
CA ASP A 229 16.09 -11.21 7.11
C ASP A 229 16.65 -10.12 6.19
N ALA A 230 16.64 -8.85 6.63
CA ALA A 230 17.22 -7.72 5.90
C ALA A 230 18.69 -7.97 5.50
N LYS A 231 19.46 -8.66 6.36
CA LYS A 231 20.85 -9.04 6.08
C LYS A 231 20.99 -9.88 4.82
N TYR A 232 20.04 -10.76 4.54
CA TYR A 232 20.07 -11.56 3.32
C TYR A 232 19.84 -10.66 2.09
N SER A 233 18.80 -9.82 2.14
CA SER A 233 18.47 -8.88 1.06
C SER A 233 19.58 -7.85 0.78
N SER A 234 20.36 -7.46 1.80
CA SER A 234 21.48 -6.52 1.64
C SER A 234 22.53 -6.94 0.59
N LYS A 235 22.66 -8.25 0.34
CA LYS A 235 23.58 -8.83 -0.67
C LYS A 235 23.18 -8.51 -2.10
N PHE A 236 21.91 -8.14 -2.32
CA PHE A 236 21.34 -7.83 -3.64
C PHE A 236 21.18 -6.31 -3.86
N CYS A 237 21.55 -5.49 -2.87
CA CYS A 237 21.44 -4.03 -2.93
C CYS A 237 22.59 -3.36 -3.71
N HIS A 238 23.08 -4.02 -4.75
CA HIS A 238 24.21 -3.58 -5.56
C HIS A 238 23.76 -3.43 -7.01
N THR A 239 24.16 -2.33 -7.65
CA THR A 239 24.00 -2.15 -9.09
C THR A 239 25.00 -3.05 -9.79
N THR A 240 24.55 -4.20 -10.28
CA THR A 240 25.38 -4.98 -11.21
C THR A 240 25.34 -4.26 -12.55
N GLY A 241 26.50 -3.96 -13.15
CA GLY A 241 26.59 -3.35 -14.48
C GLY A 241 25.89 -4.15 -15.60
N ARG A 242 25.40 -5.36 -15.31
CA ARG A 242 24.57 -6.19 -16.19
C ARG A 242 23.11 -5.73 -16.29
N HIS A 243 22.56 -5.03 -15.29
CA HIS A 243 21.16 -4.58 -15.28
C HIS A 243 20.88 -3.44 -16.27
N ASN A 244 21.87 -2.58 -16.52
CA ASN A 244 21.76 -1.55 -17.55
C ASN A 244 21.50 -2.16 -18.94
N PHE A 245 22.02 -3.36 -19.23
CA PHE A 245 21.78 -4.04 -20.51
C PHE A 245 20.40 -4.71 -20.59
N ALA A 246 19.85 -5.21 -19.48
CA ALA A 246 18.54 -5.87 -19.47
C ALA A 246 17.40 -4.88 -19.74
N LEU A 247 17.41 -3.71 -19.09
CA LEU A 247 16.41 -2.66 -19.30
C LEU A 247 16.55 -2.01 -20.70
N GLN A 248 17.78 -1.82 -21.18
CA GLN A 248 18.04 -1.33 -22.55
C GLN A 248 17.49 -2.29 -23.63
N LYS A 249 17.56 -3.61 -23.40
CA LYS A 249 17.00 -4.61 -24.32
C LYS A 249 15.48 -4.49 -24.49
N HIS A 250 14.81 -3.87 -23.51
CA HIS A 250 13.37 -3.58 -23.55
C HIS A 250 13.05 -2.13 -23.97
N GLY A 251 14.03 -1.37 -24.46
CA GLY A 251 13.84 0.00 -24.95
C GLY A 251 13.63 1.04 -23.86
N LEU A 252 13.93 0.71 -22.60
CA LEU A 252 13.85 1.67 -21.49
C LEU A 252 15.13 2.54 -21.50
N ALA A 253 14.93 3.86 -21.49
CA ALA A 253 16.03 4.83 -21.41
C ALA A 253 16.89 4.57 -20.17
N PRO A 254 18.23 4.74 -20.24
CA PRO A 254 19.09 4.62 -19.07
C PRO A 254 18.59 5.54 -17.95
N PRO A 255 18.72 5.14 -16.67
CA PRO A 255 18.25 5.94 -15.56
C PRO A 255 18.93 7.32 -15.59
N ILE A 256 18.14 8.36 -15.30
CA ILE A 256 18.57 9.78 -15.31
C ILE A 256 19.73 10.03 -14.32
N PHE A 257 19.89 9.17 -13.30
CA PHE A 257 20.93 9.27 -12.29
C PHE A 257 22.27 8.69 -12.78
N GLN A 258 23.25 9.57 -13.00
CA GLN A 258 24.57 9.26 -13.59
C GLN A 258 25.57 8.59 -12.62
N SER A 259 25.26 8.44 -11.34
CA SER A 259 26.11 7.72 -10.38
C SER A 259 25.29 6.99 -9.33
N ASP A 260 25.67 5.75 -9.02
CA ASP A 260 25.11 5.04 -7.88
C ASP A 260 25.38 5.85 -6.60
N PRO A 261 24.39 5.98 -5.71
CA PRO A 261 24.59 6.64 -4.43
C PRO A 261 25.63 5.89 -3.57
N SER A 262 26.24 6.60 -2.62
CA SER A 262 27.15 6.02 -1.63
C SER A 262 26.46 5.17 -0.56
N TYR A 263 25.13 5.05 -0.65
CA TYR A 263 24.28 4.25 0.23
C TYR A 263 23.54 3.19 -0.58
N LYS A 264 23.09 2.15 0.12
CA LYS A 264 22.28 1.07 -0.45
C LYS A 264 20.80 1.34 -0.21
N SER A 265 19.96 0.70 -1.03
CA SER A 265 18.51 0.76 -0.92
C SER A 265 17.92 -0.65 -0.92
N MET A 266 16.90 -0.88 -0.10
CA MET A 266 16.08 -2.09 -0.14
C MET A 266 14.62 -1.75 0.14
N PHE A 267 13.71 -2.60 -0.34
CA PHE A 267 12.30 -2.50 -0.03
C PHE A 267 11.96 -3.37 1.18
N LEU A 268 11.01 -2.90 1.98
CA LEU A 268 10.21 -3.74 2.87
C LEU A 268 8.78 -3.74 2.33
N ALA A 269 8.34 -4.89 1.83
CA ALA A 269 7.08 -5.04 1.11
C ALA A 269 6.06 -5.84 1.91
N ARG A 270 4.77 -5.51 1.75
CA ARG A 270 3.66 -6.39 2.13
C ARG A 270 3.53 -7.48 1.08
N VAL A 271 3.48 -8.72 1.53
CA VAL A 271 3.42 -9.89 0.66
C VAL A 271 2.33 -10.84 1.13
N LEU A 272 1.39 -11.15 0.25
CA LEU A 272 0.40 -12.21 0.45
C LEU A 272 1.08 -13.57 0.22
N VAL A 273 1.71 -14.10 1.27
CA VAL A 273 2.43 -15.39 1.20
C VAL A 273 1.48 -16.57 1.20
N GLY A 274 0.30 -16.43 1.84
CA GLY A 274 -0.71 -17.47 1.94
C GLY A 274 -0.15 -18.81 2.38
N GLU A 275 -0.67 -19.90 1.81
CA GLU A 275 -0.12 -21.23 2.03
C GLU A 275 1.06 -21.47 1.09
N TYR A 276 2.19 -21.90 1.63
CA TYR A 276 3.43 -22.10 0.88
C TYR A 276 3.92 -23.55 0.92
N THR A 277 4.81 -23.87 -0.01
CA THR A 277 5.51 -25.16 -0.11
C THR A 277 6.94 -24.98 -0.61
N LEU A 278 7.75 -26.04 -0.62
CA LEU A 278 9.12 -25.98 -1.16
C LEU A 278 9.13 -25.56 -2.63
N GLY A 279 10.01 -24.61 -2.94
CA GLY A 279 10.22 -24.15 -4.30
C GLY A 279 11.05 -25.12 -5.15
N HIS A 280 10.97 -24.94 -6.46
CA HIS A 280 11.74 -25.71 -7.44
C HIS A 280 12.12 -24.83 -8.63
N PRO A 281 13.32 -24.97 -9.23
CA PRO A 281 13.80 -24.07 -10.28
C PRO A 281 12.92 -23.96 -11.53
N LEU A 282 12.18 -25.03 -11.82
CA LEU A 282 11.30 -25.11 -12.99
C LEU A 282 9.92 -24.47 -12.78
N PHE A 283 9.58 -24.08 -11.55
CA PHE A 283 8.27 -23.50 -11.28
C PHE A 283 8.16 -22.09 -11.85
N CYS A 284 7.12 -21.85 -12.64
CA CYS A 284 6.70 -20.52 -13.11
C CYS A 284 5.43 -20.02 -12.38
N ARG A 285 4.92 -20.83 -11.44
CA ARG A 285 3.79 -20.58 -10.55
C ARG A 285 3.89 -21.53 -9.36
N PRO A 286 3.21 -21.28 -8.23
CA PRO A 286 3.15 -22.26 -7.16
C PRO A 286 2.55 -23.59 -7.64
N PRO A 287 3.01 -24.74 -7.13
CA PRO A 287 2.50 -26.03 -7.54
C PRO A 287 1.09 -26.29 -7.00
N SER A 288 0.42 -27.27 -7.60
CA SER A 288 -0.90 -27.75 -7.15
C SER A 288 -0.75 -28.57 -5.87
N LYS A 289 -1.73 -28.47 -4.96
CA LYS A 289 -1.74 -29.24 -3.70
C LYS A 289 -2.21 -30.67 -3.87
N ASP A 290 -3.06 -30.90 -4.87
CA ASP A 290 -3.80 -32.13 -5.09
C ASP A 290 -3.77 -32.57 -6.56
N THR A 291 -2.84 -32.02 -7.35
CA THR A 291 -2.70 -32.19 -8.80
C THR A 291 -3.87 -31.64 -9.64
N SER A 292 -4.84 -30.95 -9.03
CA SER A 292 -5.90 -30.26 -9.75
C SER A 292 -5.41 -28.96 -10.42
N ILE A 293 -6.21 -28.47 -11.36
CA ILE A 293 -5.97 -27.21 -12.09
C ILE A 293 -6.50 -25.97 -11.36
N THR A 294 -7.04 -26.10 -10.15
CA THR A 294 -7.67 -24.99 -9.40
C THR A 294 -7.14 -24.81 -7.98
N ASN A 295 -6.57 -25.85 -7.37
CA ASN A 295 -6.08 -25.82 -5.98
C ASN A 295 -4.55 -25.71 -5.91
N PHE A 296 -4.05 -24.48 -5.79
CA PHE A 296 -2.62 -24.21 -5.73
C PHE A 296 -2.21 -23.64 -4.36
N TYR A 297 -0.93 -23.80 -4.04
CA TYR A 297 -0.26 -22.95 -3.07
C TYR A 297 -0.23 -21.49 -3.55
N ASP A 298 0.08 -20.56 -2.66
CA ASP A 298 0.13 -19.13 -2.96
C ASP A 298 1.55 -18.63 -3.20
N SER A 299 2.55 -19.31 -2.62
CA SER A 299 3.96 -19.00 -2.78
C SER A 299 4.85 -20.24 -2.61
N CYS A 300 6.15 -20.07 -2.88
CA CYS A 300 7.18 -21.09 -2.66
C CYS A 300 8.22 -20.59 -1.67
N VAL A 301 8.85 -21.50 -0.92
CA VAL A 301 9.85 -21.17 0.11
C VAL A 301 11.09 -22.05 0.00
N ASP A 302 12.16 -21.65 0.69
CA ASP A 302 13.39 -22.44 0.83
C ASP A 302 13.25 -23.59 1.85
N ASP A 303 12.52 -23.37 2.93
CA ASP A 303 12.26 -24.34 4.00
C ASP A 303 10.84 -24.13 4.54
N VAL A 304 10.04 -25.20 4.64
CA VAL A 304 8.63 -25.10 5.07
C VAL A 304 8.50 -24.89 6.58
N ALA A 305 9.43 -25.42 7.38
CA ALA A 305 9.38 -25.32 8.83
C ALA A 305 9.88 -23.96 9.33
N ASN A 306 10.84 -23.36 8.64
CA ASN A 306 11.44 -22.07 8.99
C ASN A 306 11.83 -21.28 7.72
N PRO A 307 10.84 -20.76 6.98
CA PRO A 307 11.07 -20.08 5.71
C PRO A 307 11.85 -18.78 5.93
N LYS A 308 12.95 -18.64 5.19
CA LYS A 308 13.76 -17.42 5.14
C LYS A 308 13.60 -16.70 3.82
N ILE A 309 13.21 -17.42 2.78
CA ILE A 309 13.02 -16.91 1.43
C ILE A 309 11.61 -17.28 0.99
N PHE A 310 10.90 -16.31 0.41
CA PHE A 310 9.60 -16.49 -0.25
C PHE A 310 9.73 -16.09 -1.72
N VAL A 311 9.18 -16.91 -2.60
CA VAL A 311 9.09 -16.64 -4.04
C VAL A 311 7.64 -16.42 -4.41
N ILE A 312 7.37 -15.25 -4.99
CA ILE A 312 6.05 -14.78 -5.37
C ILE A 312 5.99 -14.65 -6.89
N PHE A 313 4.97 -15.27 -7.49
CA PHE A 313 4.86 -15.42 -8.95
C PHE A 313 3.91 -14.40 -9.59
N ASP A 314 3.06 -13.74 -8.80
CA ASP A 314 2.10 -12.72 -9.22
C ASP A 314 2.42 -11.40 -8.51
N CYS A 315 2.70 -10.34 -9.28
CA CYS A 315 3.07 -9.04 -8.71
C CYS A 315 1.95 -8.42 -7.87
N ASN A 316 0.67 -8.75 -8.14
CA ASN A 316 -0.45 -8.22 -7.37
C ASN A 316 -0.55 -8.85 -5.97
N GLN A 317 0.23 -9.88 -5.64
CA GLN A 317 0.40 -10.36 -4.26
C GLN A 317 1.36 -9.49 -3.44
N ILE A 318 1.93 -8.44 -4.03
CA ILE A 318 2.99 -7.64 -3.44
C ILE A 318 2.61 -6.16 -3.47
N TYR A 319 2.87 -5.47 -2.36
CA TYR A 319 2.86 -4.02 -2.30
C TYR A 319 4.20 -3.51 -1.77
N PRO A 320 4.98 -2.72 -2.53
CA PRO A 320 6.23 -2.13 -2.06
C PRO A 320 5.90 -1.01 -1.07
N GLU A 321 5.77 -1.30 0.23
CA GLU A 321 5.27 -0.33 1.21
C GLU A 321 6.32 0.67 1.68
N TYR A 322 7.57 0.21 1.89
CA TYR A 322 8.66 1.08 2.35
C TYR A 322 9.92 0.92 1.52
N LEU A 323 10.60 2.04 1.28
CA LEU A 323 11.97 2.13 0.80
C LEU A 323 12.89 2.49 1.95
N ILE A 324 13.86 1.63 2.25
CA ILE A 324 14.86 1.82 3.29
C ILE A 324 16.20 2.12 2.62
N GLU A 325 16.81 3.25 2.97
CA GLU A 325 18.16 3.63 2.55
C GLU A 325 19.12 3.51 3.74
N PHE A 326 20.30 2.92 3.53
CA PHE A 326 21.26 2.63 4.61
C PHE A 326 22.70 2.59 4.08
N PHE A 327 23.70 2.78 4.95
CA PHE A 327 25.12 2.82 4.58
C PHE A 327 25.81 1.46 4.68
#